data_AF-A0A2H0Q767-F1
#
_entry.id   AF-A0A2H0Q767-F1
#
_cell.length_a   1.000
_cell.length_b   1.000
_cell.length_c   1.000
_cell.angle_alpha   90.00
_cell.angle_beta   90.00
_cell.angle_gamma   90.00
#
_symmetry.space_group_name_H-M   'P 1'
#
loop_
_entity.id
_entity.type
_entity.pdbx_description
1 polymer ?
#
loop_
_entity_poly.entity_id
_entity_poly.type
_entity_poly.pdbx_seq_one_letter_code
_entity_poly.pdbx_strand_id
1 'polypeptide(L)'
;MSGDKNEDFLIAHLLEETYQSLPSHDESSPLTNLNAHFDHHHSLSKYDLDPTLDNFLNRQASKTHRLEYKASIGCYRIELAHQKIDLPGNWGAFARLGREVTFVNLNNDELSELLATLLGREVQCVLIGSFGNARISFFENEDDISIKWLEKYFAGLEKKEAA
;
A
#
# COMPACT_ATOMS: atom_id res chain seq x y z
N MET A 1 -57.94 -11.85 17.08
CA MET A 1 -57.57 -10.98 15.95
C MET A 1 -56.83 -9.78 16.52
N SER A 2 -55.64 -9.36 16.13
CA SER A 2 -54.49 -9.96 15.45
C SER A 2 -53.37 -8.90 15.57
N GLY A 3 -52.17 -9.30 15.98
CA GLY A 3 -50.91 -8.98 15.33
C GLY A 3 -50.32 -7.55 15.23
N ASP A 4 -51.07 -6.44 15.18
CA ASP A 4 -50.52 -5.26 14.48
C ASP A 4 -49.71 -4.23 15.29
N LYS A 5 -49.73 -4.23 16.63
CA LYS A 5 -49.13 -3.10 17.39
C LYS A 5 -47.62 -3.21 17.68
N ASN A 6 -47.05 -4.41 17.62
CA ASN A 6 -45.62 -4.61 17.91
C ASN A 6 -44.74 -4.55 16.66
N GLU A 7 -45.28 -4.91 15.49
CA GLU A 7 -44.53 -4.85 14.23
C GLU A 7 -44.38 -3.40 13.76
N ASP A 8 -45.42 -2.57 13.90
CA ASP A 8 -45.34 -1.14 13.61
C ASP A 8 -44.33 -0.40 14.50
N PHE A 9 -44.17 -0.82 15.76
CA PHE A 9 -43.17 -0.26 16.67
C PHE A 9 -41.75 -0.69 16.28
N LEU A 10 -41.56 -1.95 15.90
CA LEU A 10 -40.27 -2.46 15.45
C LEU A 10 -39.85 -1.82 14.12
N ILE A 11 -40.79 -1.67 13.18
CA ILE A 11 -40.59 -1.01 11.89
C ILE A 11 -40.32 0.47 12.09
N ALA A 12 -41.05 1.16 12.97
CA ALA A 12 -40.81 2.57 13.29
C ALA A 12 -39.42 2.77 13.92
N HIS A 13 -38.98 1.89 14.82
CA HIS A 13 -37.66 2.00 15.45
C HIS A 13 -36.51 1.68 14.48
N LEU A 14 -36.70 0.70 13.58
CA LEU A 14 -35.75 0.42 12.50
C LEU A 14 -35.66 1.59 11.50
N LEU A 15 -36.78 2.22 11.14
CA LEU A 15 -36.78 3.42 10.31
C LEU A 15 -36.09 4.59 11.02
N GLU A 16 -36.35 4.78 12.31
CA GLU A 16 -35.74 5.84 13.09
C GLU A 16 -34.21 5.70 13.19
N GLU A 17 -33.66 4.51 13.43
CA GLU A 17 -32.20 4.28 13.39
C GLU A 17 -31.61 4.45 11.98
N THR A 18 -32.34 4.05 10.94
CA THR A 18 -31.84 4.13 9.54
C THR A 18 -31.81 5.59 9.04
N TYR A 19 -32.73 6.45 9.51
CA TYR A 19 -32.86 7.82 9.04
C TYR A 19 -32.31 8.89 10.01
N GLN A 20 -32.01 8.58 11.28
CA GLN A 20 -31.33 9.51 12.21
C GLN A 20 -29.81 9.60 12.01
N SER A 21 -29.20 8.69 11.24
CA SER A 21 -27.76 8.71 10.95
C SER A 21 -27.38 9.58 9.74
N LEU A 22 -28.33 10.29 9.14
CA LEU A 22 -28.05 11.30 8.13
C LEU A 22 -27.95 12.68 8.80
N PRO A 23 -26.78 13.36 8.74
CA PRO A 23 -26.70 14.73 9.21
C PRO A 23 -27.66 15.61 8.40
N SER A 24 -28.40 16.46 9.11
CA SER A 24 -29.32 17.45 8.56
C SER A 24 -28.62 18.26 7.46
N HIS A 25 -29.21 18.21 6.27
CA HIS A 25 -28.77 18.91 5.08
C HIS A 25 -28.88 20.42 5.33
N ASP A 26 -27.75 21.07 5.58
CA ASP A 26 -27.57 22.50 5.34
C ASP A 26 -27.28 22.67 3.84
N GLU A 27 -27.93 23.66 3.22
CA GLU A 27 -27.87 23.89 1.78
C GLU A 27 -26.54 24.55 1.39
N SER A 28 -25.58 23.77 0.90
CA SER A 28 -24.63 24.19 -0.15
C SER A 28 -23.84 22.99 -0.69
N SER A 29 -23.73 22.92 -2.01
CA SER A 29 -23.14 21.89 -2.88
C SER A 29 -21.84 21.20 -2.39
N PRO A 30 -21.41 20.03 -2.95
CA PRO A 30 -21.82 19.46 -4.24
C PRO A 30 -22.05 17.92 -4.26
N LEU A 31 -22.69 17.46 -5.34
CA LEU A 31 -22.79 16.07 -5.84
C LEU A 31 -21.43 15.37 -6.08
N THR A 32 -20.34 15.79 -5.44
CA THR A 32 -18.97 15.30 -5.68
C THR A 32 -18.58 14.14 -4.76
N ASN A 33 -19.38 13.79 -3.75
CA ASN A 33 -18.92 12.89 -2.68
C ASN A 33 -19.38 11.43 -2.73
N LEU A 34 -20.16 11.02 -3.73
CA LEU A 34 -20.45 9.59 -3.94
C LEU A 34 -19.38 8.93 -4.83
N ASN A 35 -18.93 9.61 -5.89
CA ASN A 35 -17.76 9.14 -6.64
C ASN A 35 -16.50 9.13 -5.78
N ALA A 36 -16.30 10.14 -4.91
CA ALA A 36 -15.19 10.13 -3.97
C ALA A 36 -15.27 8.96 -2.97
N HIS A 37 -16.47 8.52 -2.57
CA HIS A 37 -16.67 7.37 -1.69
C HIS A 37 -16.42 6.03 -2.40
N PHE A 38 -16.85 5.89 -3.66
CA PHE A 38 -16.52 4.72 -4.47
C PHE A 38 -15.04 4.68 -4.87
N ASP A 39 -14.41 5.82 -5.13
CA ASP A 39 -12.97 5.92 -5.32
C ASP A 39 -12.19 5.61 -4.03
N HIS A 40 -12.73 5.99 -2.85
CA HIS A 40 -12.13 5.63 -1.57
C HIS A 40 -12.17 4.12 -1.32
N HIS A 41 -13.30 3.46 -1.61
CA HIS A 41 -13.43 2.01 -1.42
C HIS A 41 -12.82 1.17 -2.55
N HIS A 42 -12.64 1.70 -3.76
CA HIS A 42 -11.88 1.02 -4.81
C HIS A 42 -10.35 1.19 -4.67
N SER A 43 -9.87 2.13 -3.85
CA SER A 43 -8.44 2.39 -3.67
C SER A 43 -7.74 1.53 -2.59
N LEU A 44 -8.48 0.75 -1.80
CA LEU A 44 -7.97 0.22 -0.53
C LEU A 44 -7.98 -1.31 -0.34
N SER A 45 -8.23 -2.16 -1.34
CA SER A 45 -8.28 -3.61 -1.05
C SER A 45 -7.80 -4.59 -2.12
N LYS A 46 -7.26 -4.15 -3.26
CA LYS A 46 -6.73 -5.07 -4.29
C LYS A 46 -5.22 -5.21 -4.33
N TYR A 47 -4.48 -4.43 -3.53
CA TYR A 47 -3.03 -4.35 -3.61
C TYR A 47 -2.34 -4.27 -2.25
N ASP A 48 -3.07 -4.60 -1.17
CA ASP A 48 -2.43 -4.75 0.13
C ASP A 48 -1.57 -6.01 0.10
N LEU A 49 -0.34 -5.89 0.59
CA LEU A 49 0.54 -7.04 0.73
C LEU A 49 -0.14 -8.07 1.61
N ASP A 50 0.13 -9.35 1.34
CA ASP A 50 -0.28 -10.43 2.21
C ASP A 50 0.06 -10.09 3.67
N PRO A 51 -0.86 -10.29 4.62
CA PRO A 51 -0.65 -9.92 6.02
C PRO A 51 0.61 -10.54 6.63
N THR A 52 1.05 -11.71 6.16
CA THR A 52 2.29 -12.33 6.64
C THR A 52 3.51 -11.51 6.24
N LEU A 53 3.55 -11.10 4.97
CA LEU A 53 4.61 -10.26 4.43
C LEU A 53 4.61 -8.87 5.07
N ASP A 54 3.44 -8.26 5.22
CA ASP A 54 3.32 -6.94 5.84
C ASP A 54 3.79 -6.97 7.31
N ASN A 55 3.36 -7.99 8.07
CA ASN A 55 3.82 -8.18 9.45
C ASN A 55 5.31 -8.46 9.54
N PHE A 56 5.88 -9.22 8.59
CA PHE A 56 7.32 -9.47 8.54
C PHE A 56 8.10 -8.17 8.34
N LEU A 57 7.73 -7.37 7.34
CA LEU A 57 8.38 -6.09 7.04
C LEU A 57 8.27 -5.12 8.22
N ASN A 58 7.10 -5.03 8.87
CA ASN A 58 6.91 -4.14 10.02
C ASN A 58 7.74 -4.53 11.25
N ARG A 59 8.16 -5.80 11.36
CA ARG A 59 8.95 -6.31 12.49
C ARG A 59 10.45 -6.33 12.22
N GLN A 60 10.86 -6.65 11.01
CA GLN A 60 12.28 -6.87 10.66
C GLN A 60 12.91 -5.68 9.96
N ALA A 61 12.16 -4.94 9.12
CA ALA A 61 12.74 -3.79 8.44
C ALA A 61 13.00 -2.67 9.44
N SER A 62 14.22 -2.14 9.44
CA SER A 62 14.58 -0.95 10.22
C SER A 62 13.72 0.25 9.85
N LYS A 63 13.32 0.34 8.57
CA LYS A 63 12.42 1.38 8.09
C LYS A 63 11.76 0.95 6.78
N THR A 64 10.49 1.27 6.62
CA THR A 64 9.75 1.07 5.37
C THR A 64 9.15 2.39 4.91
N HIS A 65 9.38 2.72 3.64
CA HIS A 65 8.89 3.93 2.98
C HIS A 65 7.97 3.54 1.83
N ARG A 66 6.76 4.09 1.84
CA ARG A 66 5.87 4.00 0.69
C ARG A 66 6.34 4.97 -0.40
N LEU A 67 6.32 4.50 -1.64
CA LEU A 67 6.61 5.31 -2.82
C LEU A 67 5.32 5.87 -3.39
N GLU A 68 5.31 7.17 -3.66
CA GLU A 68 4.20 7.83 -4.34
C GLU A 68 4.50 7.92 -5.83
N TYR A 69 3.70 7.26 -6.67
CA TYR A 69 3.88 7.37 -8.12
C TYR A 69 3.25 8.67 -8.66
N LYS A 70 4.08 9.55 -9.23
CA LYS A 70 3.69 10.81 -9.85
C LYS A 70 3.51 10.62 -11.36
N ALA A 71 2.29 10.25 -11.76
CA ALA A 71 1.95 9.99 -13.17
C ALA A 71 2.24 11.16 -14.12
N SER A 72 2.17 12.42 -13.64
CA SER A 72 2.45 13.62 -14.46
C SER A 72 3.90 13.71 -14.94
N ILE A 73 4.84 13.12 -14.21
CA ILE A 73 6.28 13.14 -14.51
C ILE A 73 6.87 11.74 -14.70
N GLY A 74 6.07 10.69 -14.51
CA GLY A 74 6.51 9.30 -14.66
C GLY A 74 7.54 8.83 -13.62
N CYS A 75 7.53 9.41 -12.41
CA CYS A 75 8.51 9.11 -11.36
C CYS A 75 7.86 8.55 -10.10
N TYR A 76 8.60 7.71 -9.38
CA TYR A 76 8.33 7.34 -7.99
C TYR A 76 8.99 8.34 -7.05
N ARG A 77 8.19 8.94 -6.18
CA ARG A 77 8.66 9.85 -5.15
C ARG A 77 8.85 9.12 -3.83
N ILE A 78 10.01 9.29 -3.22
CA ILE A 78 10.30 8.86 -1.86
C ILE A 78 10.68 10.08 -1.00
N GLU A 79 10.23 10.09 0.24
CA GLU A 79 10.64 11.07 1.24
C GLU A 79 11.63 10.43 2.23
N LEU A 80 12.89 10.86 2.17
CA LEU A 80 13.99 10.37 3.00
C LEU A 80 14.72 11.56 3.61
N ALA A 81 14.98 11.51 4.93
CA ALA A 81 15.72 12.56 5.64
C ALA A 81 15.21 14.00 5.35
N HIS A 82 13.89 14.17 5.29
CA HIS A 82 13.22 15.44 4.95
C HIS A 82 13.49 15.97 3.53
N GLN A 83 14.03 15.12 2.64
CA GLN A 83 14.21 15.39 1.23
C GLN A 83 13.24 14.56 0.40
N LYS A 84 12.75 15.14 -0.69
CA LYS A 84 11.92 14.45 -1.68
C LYS A 84 12.78 14.10 -2.87
N ILE A 85 12.82 12.83 -3.21
CA ILE A 85 13.62 12.31 -4.32
C ILE A 85 12.67 11.69 -5.32
N ASP A 86 12.77 12.13 -6.57
CA ASP A 86 11.99 11.61 -7.69
C ASP A 86 12.86 10.65 -8.50
N LEU A 87 12.47 9.38 -8.53
CA LEU A 87 13.16 8.29 -9.21
C LEU A 87 12.37 7.93 -10.47
N PRO A 88 12.95 7.97 -11.69
CA PRO A 88 12.22 7.63 -12.90
C PRO A 88 11.65 6.20 -12.86
N GLY A 89 10.38 6.04 -13.25
CA GLY A 89 9.71 4.73 -13.19
C GLY A 89 10.26 3.69 -14.16
N ASN A 90 11.01 4.12 -15.17
CA ASN A 90 11.71 3.26 -16.12
C ASN A 90 13.17 2.97 -15.71
N TRP A 91 13.63 3.42 -14.54
CA TRP A 91 15.02 3.24 -14.12
C TRP A 91 15.21 1.97 -13.30
N GLY A 92 16.15 1.13 -13.72
CA GLY A 92 16.64 -0.03 -12.95
C GLY A 92 15.52 -0.93 -12.45
N ALA A 93 15.48 -1.14 -11.13
CA ALA A 93 14.48 -1.96 -10.45
C ALA A 93 13.03 -1.49 -10.65
N PHE A 94 12.77 -0.21 -10.86
CA PHE A 94 11.41 0.31 -11.04
C PHE A 94 10.78 -0.15 -12.35
N ALA A 95 11.60 -0.37 -13.40
CA ALA A 95 11.11 -0.87 -14.69
C ALA A 95 10.53 -2.30 -14.59
N ARG A 96 10.87 -3.04 -13.52
CA ARG A 96 10.35 -4.39 -13.26
C ARG A 96 8.97 -4.37 -12.60
N LEU A 97 8.52 -3.22 -12.10
CA LEU A 97 7.21 -3.10 -11.45
C LEU A 97 6.10 -3.19 -12.49
N GLY A 98 5.47 -4.36 -12.55
CA GLY A 98 4.34 -4.64 -13.44
C GLY A 98 2.99 -4.49 -12.75
N ARG A 99 2.00 -5.20 -13.26
CA ARG A 99 0.67 -5.30 -12.63
C ARG A 99 0.69 -6.12 -11.35
N GLU A 100 1.58 -7.10 -11.29
CA GLU A 100 1.72 -8.05 -10.19
C GLU A 100 2.72 -7.54 -9.14
N VAL A 101 2.58 -8.04 -7.91
CA VAL A 101 3.50 -7.70 -6.82
C VAL A 101 4.86 -8.32 -7.11
N THR A 102 5.84 -7.46 -7.32
CA THR A 102 7.21 -7.84 -7.64
C THR A 102 8.11 -7.57 -6.44
N PHE A 103 9.09 -8.46 -6.24
CA PHE A 103 10.19 -8.27 -5.30
C PHE A 103 11.49 -8.03 -6.07
N VAL A 104 12.24 -7.00 -5.67
CA VAL A 104 13.56 -6.71 -6.19
C VAL A 104 14.52 -6.45 -5.04
N ASN A 105 15.56 -7.28 -4.94
CA ASN A 105 16.69 -7.04 -4.06
C ASN A 105 17.59 -5.96 -4.69
N LEU A 106 17.79 -4.84 -3.99
CA LEU A 106 18.55 -3.69 -4.49
C LEU A 106 20.01 -3.68 -4.04
N ASN A 107 20.46 -4.65 -3.23
CA ASN A 107 21.78 -4.62 -2.59
C ASN A 107 22.98 -4.51 -3.55
N ASN A 108 22.82 -4.87 -4.83
CA ASN A 108 23.86 -4.74 -5.86
C ASN A 108 23.50 -3.70 -6.94
N ASP A 109 22.48 -2.87 -6.71
CA ASP A 109 21.99 -1.84 -7.63
C ASP A 109 22.62 -0.48 -7.27
N GLU A 110 22.92 0.34 -8.27
CA GLU A 110 23.40 1.74 -8.09
C GLU A 110 22.46 2.56 -7.21
N LEU A 111 21.17 2.23 -7.22
CA LEU A 111 20.19 2.84 -6.34
C LEU A 111 20.49 2.63 -4.86
N SER A 112 21.03 1.47 -4.47
CA SER A 112 21.34 1.20 -3.06
C SER A 112 22.48 2.07 -2.54
N GLU A 113 23.51 2.33 -3.36
CA GLU A 113 24.61 3.24 -3.01
C GLU A 113 24.11 4.68 -2.79
N LEU A 114 23.22 5.15 -3.66
CA LEU A 114 22.58 6.46 -3.53
C LEU A 114 21.76 6.55 -2.23
N LEU A 115 20.95 5.53 -1.93
CA LEU A 115 20.13 5.48 -0.72
C LEU A 115 20.99 5.37 0.55
N ALA A 116 22.06 4.58 0.53
CA ALA A 116 23.01 4.46 1.64
C ALA A 116 23.71 5.80 1.93
N THR A 117 24.10 6.53 0.89
CA THR A 117 24.70 7.87 1.00
C THR A 117 23.75 8.85 1.67
N LEU A 118 22.48 8.84 1.26
CA LEU A 118 21.44 9.71 1.83
C LEU A 118 21.10 9.38 3.28
N LEU A 119 21.18 8.10 3.66
CA LEU A 119 20.95 7.63 5.02
C LEU A 119 22.18 7.77 5.92
N GLY A 120 23.37 8.01 5.35
CA GLY A 120 24.63 8.14 6.07
C GLY A 120 25.11 6.82 6.70
N ARG A 121 24.62 5.67 6.20
CA ARG A 121 24.97 4.33 6.70
C ARG A 121 24.74 3.28 5.61
N GLU A 122 25.52 2.21 5.66
CA GLU A 122 25.27 1.02 4.83
C GLU A 122 23.99 0.31 5.29
N VAL A 123 23.12 0.01 4.34
CA VAL A 123 21.85 -0.67 4.56
C VAL A 123 21.61 -1.65 3.43
N GLN A 124 20.98 -2.77 3.76
CA GLN A 124 20.37 -3.61 2.75
C GLN A 124 19.00 -3.02 2.38
N CYS A 125 18.65 -3.08 1.10
CA CYS A 125 17.49 -2.40 0.55
C CYS A 125 16.72 -3.32 -0.38
N VAL A 126 15.41 -3.38 -0.21
CA VAL A 126 14.51 -4.14 -1.10
C VAL A 126 13.37 -3.25 -1.57
N LEU A 127 12.94 -3.49 -2.80
CA LEU A 127 11.76 -2.89 -3.41
C LEU A 127 10.68 -3.97 -3.54
N ILE A 128 9.50 -3.68 -2.99
CA ILE A 128 8.34 -4.58 -3.05
C ILE A 128 7.13 -3.80 -3.52
N GLY A 129 6.38 -4.37 -4.46
CA GLY A 129 5.06 -3.86 -4.84
C GLY A 129 4.78 -3.97 -6.32
N SER A 130 3.77 -3.25 -6.77
CA SER A 130 3.33 -3.20 -8.16
C SER A 130 3.36 -1.77 -8.69
N PHE A 131 3.05 -1.59 -9.97
CA PHE A 131 2.94 -0.28 -10.58
C PHE A 131 1.98 0.63 -9.79
N GLY A 132 2.43 1.84 -9.48
CA GLY A 132 1.66 2.80 -8.67
C GLY A 132 1.59 2.52 -7.17
N ASN A 133 1.94 1.31 -6.71
CA ASN A 133 1.93 0.96 -5.29
C ASN A 133 3.16 0.13 -4.92
N ALA A 134 4.26 0.84 -4.62
CA ALA A 134 5.52 0.23 -4.25
C ALA A 134 6.02 0.78 -2.92
N ARG A 135 6.85 0.00 -2.24
CA ARG A 135 7.51 0.38 -1.00
C ARG A 135 8.98 -0.05 -1.05
N ILE A 136 9.82 0.75 -0.43
CA ILE A 136 11.22 0.44 -0.18
C ILE A 136 11.38 0.14 1.30
N SER A 137 11.96 -1.01 1.61
CA SER A 137 12.26 -1.43 2.97
C SER A 137 13.77 -1.54 3.16
N PHE A 138 14.25 -1.00 4.27
CA PHE A 138 15.65 -0.95 4.65
C PHE A 138 15.92 -1.91 5.80
N PHE A 139 16.95 -2.73 5.67
CA PHE A 139 17.42 -3.68 6.66
C PHE A 139 18.84 -3.31 7.10
N GLU A 140 19.22 -3.79 8.28
CA GLU A 140 20.60 -3.65 8.75
C GLU A 140 21.54 -4.48 7.85
N ASN A 141 22.78 -4.03 7.67
CA ASN A 141 23.68 -4.60 6.66
C ASN A 141 24.00 -6.10 6.88
N GLU A 142 23.79 -6.61 8.09
CA GLU A 142 24.05 -7.99 8.48
C GLU A 142 22.80 -8.90 8.42
N ASP A 143 21.64 -8.37 8.01
CA ASP A 143 20.37 -9.11 8.03
C ASP A 143 20.12 -9.97 6.78
N ASP A 144 21.09 -10.83 6.47
CA ASP A 144 20.99 -11.80 5.37
C ASP A 144 19.83 -12.79 5.54
N ILE A 145 19.40 -13.03 6.79
CA ILE A 145 18.32 -13.97 7.10
C ILE A 145 17.00 -13.42 6.56
N SER A 146 16.72 -12.14 6.80
CA SER A 146 15.49 -11.51 6.33
C SER A 146 15.43 -11.45 4.81
N ILE A 147 16.54 -11.10 4.16
CA ILE A 147 16.62 -11.07 2.69
C ILE A 147 16.38 -12.45 2.10
N LYS A 148 17.04 -13.49 2.62
CA LYS A 148 16.82 -14.88 2.17
C LYS A 148 15.39 -15.37 2.40
N TRP A 149 14.74 -14.91 3.47
CA TRP A 149 13.34 -15.24 3.71
C TRP A 149 12.44 -14.62 2.64
N LEU A 150 12.63 -13.34 2.31
CA LEU A 150 11.89 -12.65 1.26
C LEU A 150 12.09 -13.32 -0.10
N GLU A 151 13.34 -13.63 -0.46
CA GLU A 151 13.65 -14.35 -1.71
C GLU A 151 12.91 -15.68 -1.81
N LYS A 152 12.89 -16.46 -0.72
CA LYS A 152 12.14 -17.73 -0.66
C LYS A 152 10.63 -17.54 -0.73
N TYR A 153 10.11 -16.51 -0.06
CA TYR A 153 8.68 -16.20 -0.05
C TYR A 153 8.19 -15.92 -1.47
N PHE A 154 8.87 -15.04 -2.20
CA PHE A 154 8.48 -14.67 -3.56
C PHE A 154 8.75 -15.79 -4.58
N ALA A 155 9.84 -16.56 -4.45
CA ALA A 155 10.06 -17.75 -5.28
C ALA A 155 8.99 -18.84 -5.08
N GLY A 156 8.35 -18.88 -3.91
CA GLY A 156 7.23 -19.77 -3.61
C GLY A 156 5.91 -19.35 -4.27
N LEU A 157 5.72 -18.06 -4.52
CA LEU A 157 4.53 -17.52 -5.20
C LEU A 157 4.56 -17.81 -6.70
N GLU A 158 5.70 -17.56 -7.36
CA GLU A 158 5.87 -17.82 -8.80
C GLU A 158 5.62 -19.30 -9.15
N LYS A 159 6.00 -20.23 -8.26
CA LYS A 159 5.79 -21.67 -8.46
C LYS A 159 4.32 -22.10 -8.36
N LYS A 160 3.48 -21.36 -7.62
CA LYS A 160 2.05 -21.67 -7.49
C LYS A 160 1.23 -21.18 -8.67
N GLU A 161 1.70 -20.14 -9.35
CA GLU A 161 1.02 -19.59 -10.53
C GLU A 161 1.35 -20.36 -11.83
N ALA A 162 2.45 -21.12 -11.83
CA ALA A 162 2.89 -21.93 -12.97
C ALA A 162 2.39 -23.39 -12.97
N ALA A 163 1.66 -23.82 -11.94
CA ALA A 163 1.18 -25.20 -11.73
C ALA A 163 -0.35 -25.29 -11.86
#